data_AF-A0A8X7R4D5-F1
#
_entry.id   AF-A0A8X7R4D5-F1
#
_cell.length_a   1.000
_cell.length_b   1.000
_cell.length_c   1.000
_cell.angle_alpha   90.00
_cell.angle_beta   90.00
_cell.angle_gamma   90.00
#
_symmetry.space_group_name_H-M   'P 1'
#
loop_
_entity.id
_entity.type
_entity.pdbx_description
1 polymer ?
#
loop_
_entity_poly.entity_id
_entity_poly.type
_entity_poly.pdbx_seq_one_letter_code
_entity_poly.pdbx_strand_id
1 'polypeptide(L)'
;MKTTEFSSSSSPSDRRVGALLRHLTAGTDSPSTDRLSSVIASPTSEVSSGSVFAHLVQAPEDPILGMTIAYNKDPSPIKLNLGIGAYRTEEGKPLVLNVVRKAEQQLINDSSRVKEYLPIVGLFLSDWWFFTYAWLSPAIRENRRTIYITQPTWANHPKISTLEQAGLSVKTYHYYDPSTRGLNFQGLLEDIGDAPPGSIVLLHACAHNPTGVDPTLEQWEQIRKLMRSKGLMPFFDSAYQGFASGSLDTDAKPIRMFVAYGGECLVAQSYAKNMGLYGERRDTGRVESQLKLVIRPMYSNPPIHGASIMAVILRDRNLFNEWTLELKAMADHIISMRKQLFEAHIIKQIGMFTFTGLNSAQVSFMTKEYHVYMTSDGRISMAGLSSKTVPHLADSIHAAVTKHV
;
A
#
# COMPACT_ATOMS: atom_id res chain seq x y z
N MET A 1 -25.43 55.27 -62.33
CA MET A 1 -26.51 55.34 -61.31
C MET A 1 -25.86 55.11 -59.95
N LYS A 2 -26.23 55.94 -58.96
CA LYS A 2 -25.55 56.14 -57.66
C LYS A 2 -25.62 54.94 -56.69
N THR A 3 -24.68 54.98 -55.70
CA THR A 3 -24.72 54.44 -54.31
C THR A 3 -24.68 52.90 -54.15
N THR A 4 -23.92 52.27 -53.24
CA THR A 4 -23.43 52.65 -51.89
C THR A 4 -22.32 51.68 -51.44
N GLU A 5 -21.40 52.16 -50.60
CA GLU A 5 -20.39 51.36 -49.86
C GLU A 5 -21.02 50.46 -48.78
N PHE A 6 -20.42 49.29 -48.52
CA PHE A 6 -20.28 48.75 -47.17
C PHE A 6 -19.00 47.92 -47.07
N SER A 7 -18.13 48.32 -46.14
CA SER A 7 -16.88 47.64 -45.79
C SER A 7 -17.13 46.29 -45.12
N SER A 8 -16.29 45.28 -45.40
CA SER A 8 -16.10 44.17 -44.47
C SER A 8 -14.62 43.85 -44.32
N SER A 9 -14.02 44.40 -43.26
CA SER A 9 -12.76 43.95 -42.70
C SER A 9 -12.90 42.49 -42.24
N SER A 10 -12.30 41.54 -42.95
CA SER A 10 -12.24 40.14 -42.51
C SER A 10 -11.32 40.03 -41.29
N SER A 11 -11.84 39.58 -40.15
CA SER A 11 -11.06 39.39 -38.93
C SER A 11 -10.15 38.14 -39.06
N PRO A 12 -9.05 38.03 -38.29
CA PRO A 12 -8.18 36.85 -38.26
C PRO A 12 -8.92 35.54 -37.91
N SER A 13 -10.12 35.65 -37.33
CA SER A 13 -11.03 34.57 -36.96
C SER A 13 -11.58 33.83 -38.19
N ASP A 14 -11.87 34.53 -39.28
CA ASP A 14 -12.53 33.95 -40.46
C ASP A 14 -11.59 33.06 -41.30
N ARG A 15 -10.28 33.34 -41.25
CA ARG A 15 -9.27 32.46 -41.88
C ARG A 15 -9.09 31.13 -41.13
N ARG A 16 -9.42 31.06 -39.84
CA ARG A 16 -9.31 29.84 -39.03
C ARG A 16 -10.48 28.89 -39.24
N VAL A 17 -11.68 29.41 -39.51
CA VAL A 17 -12.87 28.58 -39.79
C VAL A 17 -12.76 27.89 -41.16
N GLY A 18 -12.23 28.58 -42.17
CA GLY A 18 -12.02 27.99 -43.50
C GLY A 18 -10.96 26.88 -43.54
N ALA A 19 -10.00 26.87 -42.61
CA ALA A 19 -9.01 25.80 -42.47
C ALA A 19 -9.59 24.56 -41.76
N LEU A 20 -10.49 24.76 -40.78
CA LEU A 20 -11.19 23.66 -40.09
C LEU A 20 -12.17 22.92 -41.03
N LEU A 21 -12.89 23.65 -41.89
CA LEU A 21 -13.87 23.04 -42.79
C LEU A 21 -13.22 22.08 -43.80
N ARG A 22 -12.00 22.37 -44.26
CA ARG A 22 -11.24 21.50 -45.19
C ARG A 22 -10.71 20.23 -44.54
N HIS A 23 -10.60 20.18 -43.21
CA HIS A 23 -10.25 18.95 -42.48
C HIS A 23 -11.47 18.10 -42.11
N LEU A 24 -12.67 18.68 -42.14
CA LEU A 24 -13.91 17.99 -41.76
C LEU A 24 -14.64 17.35 -42.96
N THR A 25 -14.26 17.67 -44.20
CA THR A 25 -14.92 17.13 -45.42
C THR A 25 -14.13 16.04 -46.14
N ALA A 26 -13.00 15.57 -45.61
CA ALA A 26 -12.30 14.40 -46.16
C ALA A 26 -12.91 13.12 -45.58
N GLY A 27 -14.02 12.67 -46.17
CA GLY A 27 -14.71 11.46 -45.75
C GLY A 27 -15.80 11.04 -46.71
N THR A 28 -15.41 10.45 -47.85
CA THR A 28 -16.30 9.58 -48.64
C THR A 28 -15.49 8.36 -49.06
N ASP A 29 -15.64 7.26 -48.31
CA ASP A 29 -15.73 5.90 -48.85
C ASP A 29 -16.25 4.91 -47.76
N SER A 30 -17.02 3.93 -48.24
CA SER A 30 -17.94 2.98 -47.59
C SER A 30 -17.32 1.89 -46.67
N PRO A 31 -18.11 1.09 -45.92
CA PRO A 31 -17.73 0.58 -44.60
C PRO A 31 -17.01 -0.76 -44.64
N SER A 32 -15.85 -0.84 -43.97
CA SER A 32 -15.20 -2.09 -43.59
C SER A 32 -15.01 -2.17 -42.07
N THR A 33 -15.29 -3.36 -41.55
CA THR A 33 -15.36 -3.76 -40.14
C THR A 33 -13.99 -3.81 -39.46
N ASP A 34 -13.39 -2.66 -39.14
CA ASP A 34 -12.05 -2.66 -38.53
C ASP A 34 -11.78 -1.51 -37.52
N ARG A 35 -12.80 -1.07 -36.77
CA ARG A 35 -12.65 0.04 -35.79
C ARG A 35 -12.13 -0.37 -34.40
N LEU A 36 -11.77 -1.64 -34.17
CA LEU A 36 -11.24 -2.11 -32.87
C LEU A 36 -9.72 -2.33 -32.87
N SER A 37 -9.07 -2.29 -34.03
CA SER A 37 -7.62 -2.53 -34.18
C SER A 37 -6.77 -1.25 -34.09
N SER A 38 -7.36 -0.06 -34.22
CA SER A 38 -6.62 1.21 -34.32
C SER A 38 -6.24 1.87 -32.99
N VAL A 39 -6.54 1.26 -31.83
CA VAL A 39 -6.20 1.81 -30.50
C VAL A 39 -4.91 1.21 -29.93
N ILE A 40 -4.25 0.27 -30.63
CA ILE A 40 -3.12 -0.49 -30.07
C ILE A 40 -1.76 -0.11 -30.68
N ALA A 41 -1.71 0.70 -31.73
CA ALA A 41 -0.43 1.09 -32.34
C ALA A 41 0.18 2.32 -31.66
N SER A 42 1.04 2.11 -30.64
CA SER A 42 2.00 3.12 -30.21
C SER A 42 3.01 3.38 -31.32
N PRO A 43 3.22 4.63 -31.79
CA PRO A 43 4.10 4.95 -32.92
C PRO A 43 5.60 4.91 -32.61
N THR A 44 6.03 4.16 -31.58
CA THR A 44 7.43 4.13 -31.11
C THR A 44 7.94 2.70 -30.93
N SER A 45 7.80 1.86 -31.96
CA SER A 45 8.32 0.48 -31.96
C SER A 45 9.49 0.27 -32.92
N GLU A 46 10.11 1.35 -33.41
CA GLU A 46 11.45 1.27 -34.00
C GLU A 46 12.47 1.65 -32.94
N VAL A 47 13.33 0.69 -32.56
CA VAL A 47 14.54 0.94 -31.77
C VAL A 47 15.51 1.70 -32.67
N SER A 48 15.28 3.01 -32.77
CA SER A 48 16.17 3.94 -33.45
C SER A 48 17.46 4.07 -32.66
N SER A 49 18.59 3.80 -33.32
CA SER A 49 19.96 3.99 -32.80
C SER A 49 20.31 5.45 -32.48
N GLY A 50 19.33 6.37 -32.54
CA GLY A 50 19.44 7.76 -32.12
C GLY A 50 18.53 8.15 -30.94
N SER A 51 17.86 7.21 -30.28
CA SER A 51 17.02 7.52 -29.11
C SER A 51 17.86 7.98 -27.93
N VAL A 52 17.49 9.10 -27.30
CA VAL A 52 18.07 9.55 -26.02
C VAL A 52 17.88 8.54 -24.90
N PHE A 53 16.97 7.57 -25.06
CA PHE A 53 16.72 6.48 -24.11
C PHE A 53 17.45 5.18 -24.46
N ALA A 54 18.25 5.14 -25.53
CA ALA A 54 18.92 3.93 -25.99
C ALA A 54 19.86 3.30 -24.95
N HIS A 55 20.33 4.09 -23.98
CA HIS A 55 21.19 3.64 -22.89
C HIS A 55 20.43 3.27 -21.61
N LEU A 56 19.10 3.42 -21.57
CA LEU A 56 18.32 3.07 -20.39
C LEU A 56 18.22 1.55 -20.24
N VAL A 57 18.70 1.05 -19.11
CA VAL A 57 18.50 -0.33 -18.69
C VAL A 57 17.08 -0.47 -18.15
N GLN A 58 16.35 -1.49 -18.62
CA GLN A 58 15.02 -1.79 -18.10
C GLN A 58 15.09 -2.05 -16.59
N ALA A 59 14.24 -1.35 -15.83
CA ALA A 59 14.16 -1.54 -14.39
C ALA A 59 13.71 -2.97 -14.05
N PRO A 60 14.28 -3.60 -13.00
CA PRO A 60 13.83 -4.91 -12.56
C PRO A 60 12.35 -4.85 -12.11
N GLU A 61 11.62 -5.94 -12.34
CA GLU A 61 10.23 -6.05 -11.88
C GLU A 61 10.13 -5.98 -10.35
N ASP A 62 9.04 -5.40 -9.84
CA ASP A 62 8.77 -5.44 -8.41
C ASP A 62 8.53 -6.90 -7.97
N PRO A 63 9.24 -7.40 -6.94
CA PRO A 63 9.14 -8.81 -6.53
C PRO A 63 7.72 -9.29 -6.17
N ILE A 64 6.83 -8.37 -5.76
CA ILE A 64 5.45 -8.70 -5.38
C ILE A 64 4.51 -8.54 -6.58
N LEU A 65 4.64 -7.47 -7.37
CA LEU A 65 3.78 -7.24 -8.53
C LEU A 65 4.12 -8.16 -9.71
N GLY A 66 5.40 -8.43 -9.96
CA GLY A 66 5.86 -9.36 -11.01
C GLY A 66 5.32 -10.77 -10.81
N MET A 67 5.27 -11.24 -9.56
CA MET A 67 4.62 -12.51 -9.21
C MET A 67 3.13 -12.53 -9.58
N THR A 68 2.42 -11.42 -9.44
CA THR A 68 1.00 -11.35 -9.84
C THR A 68 0.84 -11.41 -11.34
N ILE A 69 1.79 -10.84 -12.10
CA ILE A 69 1.83 -10.98 -13.56
C ILE A 69 2.04 -12.46 -13.93
N ALA A 70 2.99 -13.15 -13.28
CA ALA A 70 3.23 -14.58 -13.50
C ALA A 70 1.99 -15.43 -13.18
N TYR A 71 1.38 -15.21 -12.01
CA TYR A 71 0.13 -15.85 -11.61
C TYR A 71 -1.00 -15.63 -12.62
N ASN A 72 -1.16 -14.42 -13.16
CA ASN A 72 -2.22 -14.12 -14.12
C ASN A 72 -2.00 -14.84 -15.46
N LYS A 73 -0.74 -15.03 -15.88
CA LYS A 73 -0.38 -15.74 -17.12
C LYS A 73 -0.51 -17.27 -17.01
N ASP A 74 -0.46 -17.82 -15.81
CA ASP A 74 -0.58 -19.25 -15.56
C ASP A 74 -1.99 -19.76 -15.91
N PRO A 75 -2.17 -20.71 -16.84
CA PRO A 75 -3.48 -21.24 -17.21
C PRO A 75 -3.99 -22.30 -16.22
N SER A 76 -3.18 -22.74 -15.27
CA SER A 76 -3.51 -23.84 -14.37
C SER A 76 -4.76 -23.56 -13.54
N PRO A 77 -5.72 -24.51 -13.47
CA PRO A 77 -6.96 -24.32 -12.71
C PRO A 77 -6.75 -24.41 -11.19
N ILE A 78 -5.58 -24.90 -10.76
CA ILE A 78 -5.22 -25.06 -9.33
C ILE A 78 -4.30 -23.95 -8.82
N LYS A 79 -4.00 -22.94 -9.64
CA LYS A 79 -3.07 -21.86 -9.28
C LYS A 79 -3.57 -21.08 -8.06
N LEU A 80 -2.64 -20.71 -7.19
CA LEU A 80 -2.93 -20.01 -5.95
C LEU A 80 -2.02 -18.80 -5.78
N ASN A 81 -2.60 -17.62 -5.57
CA ASN A 81 -1.84 -16.38 -5.32
C ASN A 81 -1.82 -16.07 -3.83
N LEU A 82 -0.67 -16.29 -3.20
CA LEU A 82 -0.40 -15.95 -1.80
C LEU A 82 0.64 -14.82 -1.70
N GLY A 83 0.85 -14.07 -2.78
CA GLY A 83 1.86 -13.03 -2.85
C GLY A 83 1.40 -11.69 -2.28
N ILE A 84 0.41 -11.09 -2.94
CA ILE A 84 -0.12 -9.77 -2.57
C ILE A 84 -1.01 -9.91 -1.33
N GLY A 85 -0.79 -9.03 -0.34
CA GLY A 85 -1.71 -8.85 0.80
C GLY A 85 -2.98 -8.10 0.43
N ALA A 86 -3.83 -8.74 -0.36
CA ALA A 86 -5.15 -8.23 -0.72
C ALA A 86 -6.20 -9.28 -0.35
N TYR A 87 -7.23 -8.86 0.36
CA TYR A 87 -8.24 -9.79 0.87
C TYR A 87 -9.03 -10.44 -0.26
N ARG A 88 -9.36 -11.73 -0.09
CA ARG A 88 -10.19 -12.52 -0.99
C ARG A 88 -11.33 -13.18 -0.23
N THR A 89 -12.45 -13.37 -0.92
CA THR A 89 -13.57 -14.15 -0.40
C THR A 89 -13.23 -15.65 -0.35
N GLU A 90 -14.13 -16.45 0.21
CA GLU A 90 -14.01 -17.92 0.23
C GLU A 90 -13.93 -18.53 -1.18
N GLU A 91 -14.42 -17.82 -2.20
CA GLU A 91 -14.32 -18.19 -3.61
C GLU A 91 -13.03 -17.66 -4.28
N GLY A 92 -12.13 -17.03 -3.52
CA GLY A 92 -10.89 -16.46 -4.04
C GLY A 92 -11.07 -15.14 -4.81
N LYS A 93 -12.21 -14.47 -4.69
CA LYS A 93 -12.51 -13.22 -5.43
C LYS A 93 -12.14 -11.96 -4.64
N PRO A 94 -11.77 -10.85 -5.30
CA PRO A 94 -11.62 -9.57 -4.61
C PRO A 94 -12.89 -9.17 -3.86
N LEU A 95 -12.75 -8.71 -2.61
CA LEU A 95 -13.85 -8.23 -1.81
C LEU A 95 -13.89 -6.69 -1.82
N VAL A 96 -15.02 -6.13 -2.23
CA VAL A 96 -15.42 -4.77 -1.85
C VAL A 96 -16.38 -4.90 -0.67
N LEU A 97 -16.11 -4.16 0.40
CA LEU A 97 -16.94 -4.15 1.60
C LEU A 97 -18.33 -3.58 1.31
N ASN A 98 -19.40 -4.10 1.94
CA ASN A 98 -20.74 -3.57 1.66
C ASN A 98 -20.89 -2.15 2.21
N VAL A 99 -20.21 -1.85 3.32
CA VAL A 99 -20.18 -0.48 3.84
C VAL A 99 -19.54 0.49 2.84
N VAL A 100 -18.52 0.05 2.08
CA VAL A 100 -17.90 0.84 1.02
C VAL A 100 -18.89 1.04 -0.14
N ARG A 101 -19.58 -0.02 -0.58
CA ARG A 101 -20.63 0.11 -1.62
C ARG A 101 -21.75 1.06 -1.21
N LYS A 102 -22.19 1.00 0.06
CA LYS A 102 -23.20 1.91 0.61
C LYS A 102 -22.71 3.34 0.61
N ALA A 103 -21.46 3.57 1.05
CA ALA A 103 -20.85 4.88 1.00
C ALA A 103 -20.73 5.39 -0.44
N GLU A 104 -20.27 4.58 -1.38
CA GLU A 104 -20.23 4.92 -2.82
C GLU A 104 -21.62 5.30 -3.34
N GLN A 105 -22.67 4.54 -3.01
CA GLN A 105 -24.03 4.85 -3.42
C GLN A 105 -24.52 6.20 -2.85
N GLN A 106 -24.19 6.52 -1.59
CA GLN A 106 -24.48 7.83 -1.02
C GLN A 106 -23.75 8.95 -1.77
N LEU A 107 -22.47 8.73 -2.10
CA LEU A 107 -21.66 9.70 -2.85
C LEU A 107 -22.16 9.92 -4.28
N ILE A 108 -22.67 8.88 -4.94
CA ILE A 108 -23.21 8.98 -6.30
C ILE A 108 -24.57 9.68 -6.31
N ASN A 109 -25.39 9.47 -5.28
CA ASN A 109 -26.73 10.06 -5.17
C ASN A 109 -26.73 11.50 -4.66
N ASP A 110 -25.61 12.00 -4.13
CA ASP A 110 -25.47 13.37 -3.67
C ASP A 110 -25.18 14.32 -4.85
N SER A 111 -26.26 14.90 -5.39
CA SER A 111 -26.21 15.87 -6.50
C SER A 111 -25.42 17.15 -6.21
N SER A 112 -25.10 17.44 -4.94
CA SER A 112 -24.28 18.60 -4.56
C SER A 112 -22.78 18.35 -4.77
N ARG A 113 -22.38 17.10 -4.99
CA ARG A 113 -20.97 16.74 -5.15
C ARG A 113 -20.42 17.12 -6.51
N VAL A 114 -19.23 17.68 -6.47
CA VAL A 114 -18.44 18.05 -7.64
C VAL A 114 -17.08 17.35 -7.61
N LYS A 115 -16.39 17.32 -8.75
CA LYS A 115 -15.01 16.78 -8.87
C LYS A 115 -13.95 17.89 -8.82
N GLU A 116 -14.25 18.97 -8.08
CA GLU A 116 -13.33 20.07 -7.88
C GLU A 116 -12.09 19.65 -7.08
N TYR A 117 -11.02 20.44 -7.22
CA TYR A 117 -9.79 20.21 -6.46
C TYR A 117 -10.04 20.28 -4.95
N LEU A 118 -9.51 19.29 -4.24
CA LEU A 118 -9.43 19.34 -2.78
C LEU A 118 -8.46 20.43 -2.31
N PRO A 119 -8.53 20.85 -1.04
CA PRO A 119 -7.40 21.50 -0.38
C PRO A 119 -6.11 20.68 -0.57
N ILE A 120 -4.95 21.31 -0.64
CA ILE A 120 -3.66 20.64 -0.89
C ILE A 120 -3.40 19.49 0.11
N VAL A 121 -3.91 19.60 1.34
CA VAL A 121 -3.79 18.58 2.38
C VAL A 121 -4.96 17.59 2.46
N GLY A 122 -5.89 17.64 1.51
CA GLY A 122 -7.01 16.71 1.40
C GLY A 122 -8.23 17.02 2.28
N LEU A 123 -9.13 16.03 2.38
CA LEU A 123 -10.37 16.14 3.18
C LEU A 123 -10.08 15.93 4.67
N PHE A 124 -10.31 16.98 5.46
CA PHE A 124 -10.23 16.95 6.91
C PHE A 124 -11.47 16.28 7.50
N LEU A 125 -11.26 15.17 8.21
CA LEU A 125 -12.24 14.63 9.14
C LEU A 125 -11.81 15.10 10.53
N SER A 126 -12.55 16.04 11.10
CA SER A 126 -12.46 16.36 12.52
C SER A 126 -12.75 15.08 13.29
N ASP A 127 -11.70 14.50 13.90
CA ASP A 127 -11.70 13.64 15.11
C ASP A 127 -10.59 12.60 15.15
N TRP A 128 -9.66 12.57 14.20
CA TRP A 128 -8.45 11.74 14.30
C TRP A 128 -7.25 12.53 13.79
N TRP A 129 -6.50 13.08 14.73
CA TRP A 129 -5.23 13.77 14.50
C TRP A 129 -4.13 12.72 14.29
N PHE A 130 -3.07 13.05 13.53
CA PHE A 130 -1.65 12.67 13.74
C PHE A 130 -0.91 12.51 12.41
N PHE A 131 -0.19 13.56 11.99
CA PHE A 131 0.87 13.60 10.96
C PHE A 131 1.50 15.00 11.09
N THR A 132 2.80 15.29 10.91
CA THR A 132 4.05 14.55 10.73
C THR A 132 5.15 15.56 11.05
N TYR A 133 6.02 15.24 12.01
CA TYR A 133 7.20 16.03 12.40
C TYR A 133 8.47 15.68 11.60
N ALA A 134 8.39 14.75 10.64
CA ALA A 134 9.57 14.22 9.96
C ALA A 134 10.35 15.33 9.24
N TRP A 135 9.73 16.01 8.27
CA TRP A 135 10.41 16.94 7.36
C TRP A 135 10.77 18.32 7.93
N LEU A 136 10.30 18.64 9.14
CA LEU A 136 10.52 19.96 9.76
C LEU A 136 11.21 19.92 11.12
N SER A 137 11.51 18.75 11.66
CA SER A 137 12.42 18.74 12.80
C SER A 137 13.71 19.47 12.38
N PRO A 138 14.25 20.38 13.20
CA PRO A 138 15.55 21.02 12.96
C PRO A 138 16.62 19.99 12.54
N ALA A 139 16.46 18.74 12.98
CA ALA A 139 17.35 17.64 12.67
C ALA A 139 17.34 17.09 11.24
N ILE A 140 16.28 17.26 10.43
CA ILE A 140 16.34 16.96 8.98
C ILE A 140 17.05 18.10 8.25
N ARG A 141 16.84 19.35 8.67
CA ARG A 141 17.54 20.52 8.11
C ARG A 141 19.03 20.56 8.43
N GLU A 142 19.44 19.87 9.50
CA GLU A 142 20.81 19.78 9.99
C GLU A 142 21.56 18.54 9.47
N ASN A 143 21.02 17.80 8.49
CA ASN A 143 21.66 16.63 7.84
C ASN A 143 22.09 15.52 8.82
N ARG A 144 21.31 15.29 9.89
CA ARG A 144 21.82 14.66 11.11
C ARG A 144 21.10 13.39 11.57
N ARG A 145 20.38 12.62 10.74
CA ARG A 145 19.63 11.46 11.27
C ARG A 145 19.68 10.18 10.45
N THR A 146 20.04 9.14 11.19
CA THR A 146 19.90 7.73 10.83
C THR A 146 18.46 7.29 11.09
N ILE A 147 17.86 6.55 10.16
CA ILE A 147 16.63 5.81 10.37
C ILE A 147 16.96 4.33 10.55
N TYR A 148 16.41 3.75 11.62
CA TYR A 148 16.52 2.33 11.94
C TYR A 148 15.24 1.61 11.49
N ILE A 149 15.39 0.56 10.68
CA ILE A 149 14.30 -0.29 10.19
C ILE A 149 14.50 -1.74 10.64
N THR A 150 13.42 -2.49 10.84
CA THR A 150 13.49 -3.90 11.27
C THR A 150 14.22 -4.78 10.26
N GLN A 151 14.86 -5.84 10.73
CA GLN A 151 15.35 -6.94 9.91
C GLN A 151 14.59 -8.25 10.22
N PRO A 152 13.81 -8.79 9.27
CA PRO A 152 13.39 -8.20 7.98
C PRO A 152 12.32 -7.10 8.16
N THR A 153 11.97 -6.40 7.07
CA THR A 153 10.88 -5.41 7.05
C THR A 153 10.11 -5.44 5.72
N TRP A 154 9.09 -4.59 5.55
CA TRP A 154 8.34 -4.49 4.29
C TRP A 154 9.29 -4.13 3.15
N ALA A 155 9.25 -4.91 2.05
CA ALA A 155 10.19 -4.82 0.93
C ALA A 155 10.35 -3.43 0.28
N ASN A 156 9.43 -2.50 0.53
CA ASN A 156 9.52 -1.14 0.02
C ASN A 156 10.14 -0.13 1.01
N HIS A 157 10.23 -0.45 2.32
CA HIS A 157 10.97 0.37 3.29
C HIS A 157 12.44 0.54 2.92
N PRO A 158 13.20 -0.54 2.57
CA PRO A 158 14.60 -0.41 2.25
C PRO A 158 14.81 -0.06 0.79
N LYS A 159 13.79 0.21 -0.04
CA LYS A 159 14.04 0.62 -1.43
C LYS A 159 14.67 2.01 -1.42
N ILE A 160 16.00 1.92 -1.37
CA ILE A 160 17.14 2.83 -1.34
C ILE A 160 16.98 4.16 -2.09
N SER A 161 15.97 4.34 -2.96
CA SER A 161 15.73 5.62 -3.60
C SER A 161 15.04 6.64 -2.69
N THR A 162 13.94 6.36 -2.00
CA THR A 162 13.16 7.45 -1.37
C THR A 162 13.75 8.00 -0.07
N LEU A 163 14.32 7.17 0.80
CA LEU A 163 14.89 7.62 2.07
C LEU A 163 16.30 8.18 1.92
N GLU A 164 17.15 7.57 1.10
CA GLU A 164 18.50 8.10 0.85
C GLU A 164 18.47 9.30 -0.11
N GLN A 165 17.57 9.36 -1.11
CA GLN A 165 17.36 10.60 -1.88
C GLN A 165 16.74 11.71 -1.02
N ALA A 166 16.06 11.36 0.08
CA ALA A 166 15.64 12.30 1.11
C ALA A 166 16.78 12.67 2.09
N GLY A 167 17.99 12.13 1.91
CA GLY A 167 19.18 12.44 2.71
C GLY A 167 19.31 11.67 4.03
N LEU A 168 18.53 10.59 4.24
CA LEU A 168 18.59 9.78 5.47
C LEU A 168 19.58 8.61 5.33
N SER A 169 20.37 8.36 6.38
CA SER A 169 21.16 7.14 6.48
C SER A 169 20.28 6.01 7.01
N VAL A 170 20.17 4.90 6.28
CA VAL A 170 19.36 3.75 6.71
C VAL A 170 20.25 2.74 7.44
N LYS A 171 19.85 2.35 8.65
CA LYS A 171 20.41 1.23 9.40
C LYS A 171 19.31 0.23 9.72
N THR A 172 19.71 -1.01 10.03
CA THR A 172 18.79 -2.06 10.45
C THR A 172 18.94 -2.35 11.94
N TYR A 173 17.90 -2.93 12.54
CA TYR A 173 17.94 -3.52 13.87
C TYR A 173 17.28 -4.89 13.88
N HIS A 174 17.76 -5.75 14.76
CA HIS A 174 17.26 -7.12 14.92
C HIS A 174 15.80 -7.11 15.35
N TYR A 175 15.01 -7.98 14.71
CA TYR A 175 13.59 -8.09 15.01
C TYR A 175 13.12 -9.54 15.03
N TYR A 176 13.47 -10.34 14.02
CA TYR A 176 13.05 -11.74 13.92
C TYR A 176 14.21 -12.69 14.16
N ASP A 177 13.99 -13.74 14.94
CA ASP A 177 14.94 -14.83 15.13
C ASP A 177 14.45 -16.08 14.36
N PRO A 178 15.13 -16.50 13.28
CA PRO A 178 14.76 -17.68 12.51
C PRO A 178 14.77 -18.98 13.31
N SER A 179 15.59 -19.07 14.37
CA SER A 179 15.72 -20.29 15.19
C SER A 179 14.50 -20.51 16.07
N THR A 180 13.97 -19.44 16.66
CA THR A 180 12.76 -19.47 17.50
C THR A 180 11.48 -19.17 16.72
N ARG A 181 11.60 -18.68 15.47
CA ARG A 181 10.50 -18.17 14.64
C ARG A 181 9.67 -17.10 15.35
N GLY A 182 10.34 -16.29 16.17
CA GLY A 182 9.73 -15.32 17.08
C GLY A 182 10.48 -13.99 17.09
N LEU A 183 10.08 -13.12 18.02
CA LEU A 183 10.70 -11.82 18.21
C LEU A 183 12.09 -11.99 18.85
N ASN A 184 13.13 -11.51 18.19
CA ASN A 184 14.45 -11.32 18.80
C ASN A 184 14.41 -10.07 19.70
N PHE A 185 13.73 -10.19 20.84
CA PHE A 185 13.47 -9.05 21.72
C PHE A 185 14.76 -8.50 22.33
N GLN A 186 15.71 -9.38 22.66
CA GLN A 186 16.98 -8.97 23.24
C GLN A 186 17.82 -8.18 22.24
N GLY A 187 18.02 -8.70 21.02
CA GLY A 187 18.74 -7.98 19.96
C GLY A 187 18.07 -6.67 19.57
N LEU A 188 16.73 -6.62 19.58
CA LEU A 188 15.97 -5.39 19.36
C LEU A 188 16.32 -4.31 20.40
N LEU A 189 16.34 -4.67 21.69
CA LEU A 189 16.65 -3.72 22.76
C LEU A 189 18.12 -3.28 22.73
N GLU A 190 19.04 -4.18 22.37
CA GLU A 190 20.47 -3.88 22.23
C GLU A 190 20.69 -2.85 21.10
N ASP A 191 20.21 -3.14 19.90
CA ASP A 191 20.42 -2.28 18.73
C ASP A 191 19.77 -0.89 18.87
N ILE A 192 18.53 -0.84 19.40
CA ILE A 192 17.85 0.43 19.67
C ILE A 192 18.52 1.15 20.84
N GLY A 193 19.06 0.42 21.82
CA GLY A 193 19.83 0.96 22.93
C GLY A 193 21.12 1.64 22.48
N ASP A 194 21.75 1.13 21.43
CA ASP A 194 22.97 1.68 20.84
C ASP A 194 22.72 2.77 19.79
N ALA A 195 21.46 3.01 19.43
CA ALA A 195 21.10 4.06 18.50
C ALA A 195 21.44 5.46 19.06
N PRO A 196 22.11 6.33 18.29
CA PRO A 196 22.42 7.70 18.72
C PRO A 196 21.15 8.49 19.04
N PRO A 197 21.16 9.36 20.07
CA PRO A 197 20.03 10.22 20.38
C PRO A 197 19.53 11.02 19.17
N GLY A 198 18.21 11.12 19.04
CA GLY A 198 17.56 11.72 17.90
C GLY A 198 17.35 10.79 16.71
N SER A 199 17.95 9.60 16.65
CA SER A 199 17.68 8.66 15.54
C SER A 199 16.19 8.34 15.43
N ILE A 200 15.74 8.10 14.19
CA ILE A 200 14.36 7.70 13.90
C ILE A 200 14.29 6.17 13.95
N VAL A 201 13.28 5.61 14.60
CA VAL A 201 13.05 4.16 14.63
C VAL A 201 11.69 3.88 14.01
N LEU A 202 11.70 3.18 12.88
CA LEU A 202 10.50 2.77 12.16
C LEU A 202 9.94 1.48 12.79
N LEU A 203 8.75 1.57 13.34
CA LEU A 203 8.03 0.51 14.03
C LEU A 203 6.77 0.14 13.23
N HIS A 204 6.42 -1.14 13.16
CA HIS A 204 5.11 -1.55 12.66
C HIS A 204 4.14 -1.49 13.84
N ALA A 205 3.02 -0.78 13.69
CA ALA A 205 2.08 -0.56 14.79
C ALA A 205 1.44 -1.86 15.29
N CYS A 206 1.10 -2.74 14.35
CA CYS A 206 0.64 -4.10 14.57
C CYS A 206 0.77 -4.91 13.28
N ALA A 207 0.68 -6.23 13.37
CA ALA A 207 0.76 -7.16 12.25
C ALA A 207 1.99 -6.91 11.37
N HIS A 208 3.18 -7.01 11.97
CA HIS A 208 4.46 -6.74 11.31
C HIS A 208 4.58 -7.47 9.97
N ASN A 209 4.93 -6.73 8.91
CA ASN A 209 5.16 -7.27 7.57
C ASN A 209 6.67 -7.34 7.31
N PRO A 210 7.28 -8.53 7.08
CA PRO A 210 6.64 -9.76 6.61
C PRO A 210 6.35 -10.82 7.68
N THR A 211 6.83 -10.65 8.91
CA THR A 211 6.97 -11.75 9.85
C THR A 211 5.66 -12.22 10.49
N GLY A 212 4.66 -11.35 10.58
CA GLY A 212 3.46 -11.58 11.38
C GLY A 212 3.74 -11.71 12.88
N VAL A 213 4.88 -11.23 13.38
CA VAL A 213 5.26 -11.30 14.80
C VAL A 213 5.29 -9.90 15.38
N ASP A 214 4.52 -9.65 16.44
CA ASP A 214 4.52 -8.37 17.17
C ASP A 214 5.02 -8.55 18.60
N PRO A 215 5.58 -7.48 19.22
CA PRO A 215 5.83 -7.46 20.65
C PRO A 215 4.54 -7.55 21.47
N THR A 216 4.62 -8.16 22.65
CA THR A 216 3.55 -8.09 23.66
C THR A 216 3.41 -6.67 24.21
N LEU A 217 2.33 -6.37 24.93
CA LEU A 217 2.14 -5.05 25.54
C LEU A 217 3.25 -4.71 26.56
N GLU A 218 3.73 -5.70 27.29
CA GLU A 218 4.83 -5.57 28.25
C GLU A 218 6.15 -5.29 27.53
N GLN A 219 6.38 -5.93 26.38
CA GLN A 219 7.53 -5.66 25.52
C GLN A 219 7.43 -4.26 24.90
N TRP A 220 6.25 -3.85 24.42
CA TRP A 220 6.02 -2.49 23.92
C TRP A 220 6.32 -1.42 24.96
N GLU A 221 5.93 -1.63 26.22
CA GLU A 221 6.23 -0.68 27.30
C GLU A 221 7.74 -0.57 27.56
N GLN A 222 8.49 -1.68 27.45
CA GLN A 222 9.95 -1.67 27.55
C GLN A 222 10.60 -0.92 26.39
N ILE A 223 10.16 -1.18 25.15
CA ILE A 223 10.63 -0.48 23.94
C ILE A 223 10.37 1.03 24.08
N ARG A 224 9.16 1.42 24.51
CA ARG A 224 8.80 2.82 24.74
C ARG A 224 9.72 3.49 25.75
N LYS A 225 9.95 2.85 26.91
CA LYS A 225 10.83 3.37 27.96
C LYS A 225 12.26 3.57 27.45
N LEU A 226 12.79 2.59 26.72
CA LEU A 226 14.13 2.65 26.14
C LEU A 226 14.25 3.78 25.11
N MET A 227 13.33 3.85 24.15
CA MET A 227 13.35 4.90 23.13
C MET A 227 13.26 6.29 23.76
N ARG A 228 12.43 6.44 24.81
CA ARG A 228 12.31 7.71 25.55
C ARG A 228 13.61 8.06 26.27
N SER A 229 14.24 7.12 26.97
CA SER A 229 15.48 7.39 27.71
C SER A 229 16.65 7.72 26.77
N LYS A 230 16.63 7.17 25.55
CA LYS A 230 17.62 7.44 24.51
C LYS A 230 17.30 8.67 23.64
N GLY A 231 16.14 9.31 23.83
CA GLY A 231 15.72 10.47 23.03
C GLY A 231 15.51 10.13 21.55
N LEU A 232 15.02 8.94 21.25
CA LEU A 232 14.74 8.47 19.88
C LEU A 232 13.35 8.91 19.41
N MET A 233 13.19 9.08 18.10
CA MET A 233 11.91 9.46 17.47
C MET A 233 11.17 8.21 16.96
N PRO A 234 10.04 7.82 17.56
CA PRO A 234 9.20 6.74 17.06
C PRO A 234 8.49 7.13 15.77
N PHE A 235 8.53 6.25 14.78
CA PHE A 235 7.75 6.35 13.55
C PHE A 235 6.97 5.05 13.33
N PHE A 236 5.66 5.08 13.49
CA PHE A 236 4.77 3.94 13.27
C PHE A 236 4.29 3.84 11.81
N ASP A 237 4.48 2.69 11.18
CA ASP A 237 3.70 2.24 10.02
C ASP A 237 2.45 1.50 10.51
N SER A 238 1.26 2.05 10.23
CA SER A 238 -0.04 1.53 10.64
C SER A 238 -0.88 1.18 9.41
N ALA A 239 -0.51 0.08 8.76
CA ALA A 239 -1.20 -0.41 7.57
C ALA A 239 -2.28 -1.47 7.83
N TYR A 240 -2.24 -2.12 9.00
CA TYR A 240 -3.03 -3.33 9.30
C TYR A 240 -3.91 -3.20 10.54
N GLN A 241 -4.17 -1.98 11.03
CA GLN A 241 -5.05 -1.77 12.18
C GLN A 241 -6.41 -2.42 11.97
N GLY A 242 -6.77 -3.34 12.86
CA GLY A 242 -7.95 -4.19 12.82
C GLY A 242 -7.69 -5.64 12.36
N PHE A 243 -6.55 -5.94 11.73
CA PHE A 243 -6.22 -7.30 11.28
C PHE A 243 -5.36 -8.10 12.26
N ALA A 244 -4.79 -7.49 13.29
CA ALA A 244 -4.03 -8.24 14.28
C ALA A 244 -4.97 -8.90 15.29
N SER A 245 -5.87 -8.12 15.91
CA SER A 245 -6.80 -8.63 16.92
C SER A 245 -8.27 -8.67 16.51
N GLY A 246 -8.63 -8.10 15.36
CA GLY A 246 -10.03 -7.82 15.01
C GLY A 246 -10.61 -6.57 15.67
N SER A 247 -9.79 -5.81 16.43
CA SER A 247 -10.21 -4.57 17.11
C SER A 247 -9.28 -3.41 16.78
N LEU A 248 -9.87 -2.31 16.27
CA LEU A 248 -9.15 -1.08 15.96
C LEU A 248 -8.48 -0.48 17.20
N ASP A 249 -9.14 -0.55 18.35
CA ASP A 249 -8.62 0.01 19.61
C ASP A 249 -7.45 -0.80 20.15
N THR A 250 -7.56 -2.13 20.12
CA THR A 250 -6.48 -3.02 20.56
C THR A 250 -5.26 -2.87 19.68
N ASP A 251 -5.45 -2.82 18.35
CA ASP A 251 -4.35 -2.72 17.39
C ASP A 251 -3.66 -1.35 17.42
N ALA A 252 -4.32 -0.30 17.93
CA ALA A 252 -3.72 1.02 18.14
C ALA A 252 -3.07 1.21 19.52
N LYS A 253 -3.13 0.22 20.42
CA LYS A 253 -2.57 0.34 21.78
C LYS A 253 -1.10 0.76 21.80
N PRO A 254 -0.20 0.20 20.95
CA PRO A 254 1.21 0.62 20.94
C PRO A 254 1.37 2.11 20.65
N ILE A 255 0.67 2.64 19.63
CA ILE A 255 0.70 4.07 19.30
C ILE A 255 0.17 4.91 20.46
N ARG A 256 -1.01 4.55 21.00
CA ARG A 256 -1.63 5.28 22.12
C ARG A 256 -0.74 5.29 23.36
N MET A 257 -0.04 4.19 23.63
CA MET A 257 0.92 4.06 24.72
C MET A 257 2.10 5.01 24.55
N PHE A 258 2.63 5.20 23.34
CA PHE A 258 3.71 6.17 23.11
C PHE A 258 3.24 7.63 23.28
N VAL A 259 2.02 7.95 22.84
CA VAL A 259 1.45 9.30 22.92
C VAL A 259 1.06 9.67 24.36
N ALA A 260 0.43 8.76 25.11
CA ALA A 260 -0.12 9.03 26.44
C ALA A 260 0.92 9.52 27.47
N TYR A 261 2.20 9.19 27.27
CA TYR A 261 3.30 9.58 28.15
C TYR A 261 4.08 10.83 27.67
N GLY A 262 3.46 11.66 26.81
CA GLY A 262 3.99 12.98 26.45
C GLY A 262 5.18 12.94 25.48
N GLY A 263 5.14 12.01 24.52
CA GLY A 263 6.12 11.88 23.44
C GLY A 263 5.58 12.32 22.08
N GLU A 264 6.47 12.83 21.25
CA GLU A 264 6.22 13.01 19.83
C GLU A 264 6.37 11.66 19.12
N CYS A 265 5.50 11.37 18.16
CA CYS A 265 5.68 10.25 17.24
C CYS A 265 5.17 10.60 15.85
N LEU A 266 5.70 9.90 14.86
CA LEU A 266 5.21 9.91 13.49
C LEU A 266 4.31 8.69 13.29
N VAL A 267 3.23 8.81 12.52
CA VAL A 267 2.35 7.69 12.17
C VAL A 267 2.03 7.79 10.68
N ALA A 268 2.31 6.73 9.93
CA ALA A 268 1.84 6.54 8.56
C ALA A 268 0.63 5.60 8.57
N GLN A 269 -0.58 6.16 8.49
CA GLN A 269 -1.82 5.38 8.50
C GLN A 269 -2.25 5.00 7.08
N SER A 270 -2.49 3.71 6.82
CA SER A 270 -3.09 3.23 5.57
C SER A 270 -4.53 2.75 5.79
N TYR A 271 -5.36 2.95 4.77
CA TYR A 271 -6.72 2.42 4.70
C TYR A 271 -6.94 1.42 3.55
N ALA A 272 -5.88 1.13 2.81
CA ALA A 272 -5.94 0.23 1.68
C ALA A 272 -6.41 -1.19 2.08
N LYS A 273 -6.03 -1.64 3.27
CA LYS A 273 -6.34 -3.00 3.75
C LYS A 273 -7.60 -3.03 4.57
N ASN A 274 -7.72 -2.19 5.60
CA ASN A 274 -8.82 -2.27 6.56
C ASN A 274 -10.15 -1.75 6.01
N MET A 275 -10.13 -0.92 4.96
CA MET A 275 -11.33 -0.52 4.21
C MET A 275 -11.36 -1.06 2.78
N GLY A 276 -10.39 -1.89 2.37
CA GLY A 276 -10.31 -2.40 0.99
C GLY A 276 -10.07 -1.33 -0.08
N LEU A 277 -9.65 -0.12 0.31
CA LEU A 277 -9.45 1.03 -0.57
C LEU A 277 -8.07 1.01 -1.25
N TYR A 278 -7.71 -0.12 -1.86
CA TYR A 278 -6.35 -0.34 -2.39
C TYR A 278 -5.92 0.70 -3.45
N GLY A 279 -6.87 1.17 -4.26
CA GLY A 279 -6.65 2.15 -5.33
C GLY A 279 -6.76 3.63 -4.90
N GLU A 280 -7.22 3.89 -3.67
CA GLU A 280 -7.54 5.25 -3.21
C GLU A 280 -6.53 5.75 -2.17
N ARG A 281 -6.08 7.01 -2.29
CA ARG A 281 -5.03 7.58 -1.43
C ARG A 281 -5.56 8.78 -0.63
N ARG A 282 -5.23 8.85 0.67
CA ARG A 282 -5.56 9.96 1.57
C ARG A 282 -4.36 10.33 2.45
N ASP A 283 -4.25 11.61 2.77
CA ASP A 283 -3.29 12.22 3.71
C ASP A 283 -4.04 13.16 4.69
N THR A 284 -3.45 13.53 5.84
CA THR A 284 -4.07 14.41 6.85
C THR A 284 -3.03 15.32 7.56
N GLY A 285 -3.37 16.57 7.95
CA GLY A 285 -2.71 17.22 9.12
C GLY A 285 -2.26 18.70 9.06
N ARG A 286 -1.92 19.22 10.28
CA ARG A 286 -1.75 20.63 10.75
C ARG A 286 -0.37 21.27 10.57
N VAL A 287 0.62 20.55 10.05
CA VAL A 287 1.93 21.08 9.57
C VAL A 287 1.76 21.62 8.14
N GLU A 288 0.62 22.27 7.94
CA GLU A 288 -0.06 22.34 6.65
C GLU A 288 0.76 23.14 5.64
N SER A 289 1.37 24.23 6.10
CA SER A 289 2.12 25.15 5.23
C SER A 289 3.36 24.53 4.61
N GLN A 290 4.03 23.61 5.31
CA GLN A 290 5.27 22.99 4.84
C GLN A 290 5.00 21.70 4.09
N LEU A 291 3.98 20.94 4.51
CA LEU A 291 3.46 19.82 3.71
C LEU A 291 2.97 20.32 2.35
N LYS A 292 2.31 21.47 2.31
CA LYS A 292 1.94 22.15 1.05
C LYS A 292 3.13 22.38 0.13
N LEU A 293 4.31 22.74 0.66
CA LEU A 293 5.51 22.98 -0.16
C LEU A 293 6.07 21.70 -0.80
N VAL A 294 5.80 20.52 -0.22
CA VAL A 294 6.20 19.22 -0.78
C VAL A 294 5.11 18.64 -1.68
N ILE A 295 3.87 18.62 -1.18
CA ILE A 295 2.72 18.05 -1.89
C ILE A 295 2.45 18.79 -3.20
N ARG A 296 2.45 20.13 -3.17
CA ARG A 296 2.09 20.96 -4.31
C ARG A 296 2.96 20.69 -5.54
N PRO A 297 4.30 20.65 -5.45
CA PRO A 297 5.15 20.32 -6.61
C PRO A 297 5.18 18.83 -6.97
N MET A 298 4.88 17.91 -6.04
CA MET A 298 4.92 16.47 -6.33
C MET A 298 3.67 15.99 -7.08
N TYR A 299 2.48 16.27 -6.56
CA TYR A 299 1.23 15.76 -7.10
C TYR A 299 0.07 16.75 -6.97
N SER A 300 0.35 18.00 -6.61
CA SER A 300 -0.60 19.09 -6.45
C SER A 300 -1.59 18.91 -5.30
N ASN A 301 -2.53 17.97 -5.41
CA ASN A 301 -3.63 17.74 -4.46
C ASN A 301 -3.99 16.24 -4.45
N PRO A 302 -4.40 15.66 -3.31
CA PRO A 302 -4.71 14.24 -3.21
C PRO A 302 -6.04 13.86 -3.91
N PRO A 303 -6.24 12.57 -4.27
CA PRO A 303 -7.49 12.07 -4.84
C PRO A 303 -8.70 12.26 -3.90
N ILE A 304 -9.84 12.70 -4.46
CA ILE A 304 -11.05 13.01 -3.68
C ILE A 304 -11.92 11.79 -3.34
N HIS A 305 -11.93 10.77 -4.19
CA HIS A 305 -12.99 9.76 -4.15
C HIS A 305 -12.91 8.87 -2.92
N GLY A 306 -11.83 8.15 -2.69
CA GLY A 306 -11.72 7.31 -1.49
C GLY A 306 -11.63 8.11 -0.19
N ALA A 307 -11.07 9.32 -0.23
CA ALA A 307 -11.14 10.23 0.92
C ALA A 307 -12.60 10.56 1.27
N SER A 308 -13.48 10.69 0.28
CA SER A 308 -14.92 10.90 0.48
C SER A 308 -15.63 9.64 0.99
N ILE A 309 -15.29 8.45 0.47
CA ILE A 309 -15.85 7.17 0.93
C ILE A 309 -15.58 7.02 2.42
N MET A 310 -14.33 7.20 2.83
CA MET A 310 -13.95 7.17 4.24
C MET A 310 -14.67 8.22 5.07
N ALA A 311 -14.82 9.44 4.54
CA ALA A 311 -15.52 10.50 5.23
C ALA A 311 -16.98 10.15 5.54
N VAL A 312 -17.67 9.50 4.59
CA VAL A 312 -19.03 9.00 4.79
C VAL A 312 -19.07 7.92 5.87
N ILE A 313 -18.20 6.91 5.76
CA ILE A 313 -18.19 5.78 6.70
C ILE A 313 -17.87 6.22 8.12
N LEU A 314 -16.85 7.07 8.29
CA LEU A 314 -16.35 7.47 9.61
C LEU A 314 -17.24 8.48 10.33
N ARG A 315 -18.05 9.27 9.60
CA ARG A 315 -18.97 10.26 10.19
C ARG A 315 -20.33 9.68 10.55
N ASP A 316 -20.73 8.60 9.90
CA ASP A 316 -21.99 7.91 10.17
C ASP A 316 -21.77 6.76 11.16
N ARG A 317 -22.38 6.81 12.35
CA ARG A 317 -22.22 5.77 13.38
C ARG A 317 -22.69 4.39 12.92
N ASN A 318 -23.74 4.31 12.10
CA ASN A 318 -24.25 3.04 11.61
C ASN A 318 -23.27 2.44 10.59
N LEU A 319 -22.80 3.23 9.63
CA LEU A 319 -21.79 2.77 8.68
C LEU A 319 -20.48 2.40 9.38
N PHE A 320 -20.04 3.17 10.38
CA PHE A 320 -18.88 2.84 11.18
C PHE A 320 -19.03 1.47 11.88
N ASN A 321 -20.20 1.22 12.48
CA ASN A 321 -20.48 -0.05 13.14
C ASN A 321 -20.53 -1.22 12.14
N GLU A 322 -21.16 -1.03 10.99
CA GLU A 322 -21.14 -2.04 9.92
C GLU A 322 -19.72 -2.33 9.43
N TRP A 323 -18.90 -1.28 9.24
CA TRP A 323 -17.50 -1.43 8.86
C TRP A 323 -16.71 -2.24 9.89
N THR A 324 -16.87 -1.97 11.18
CA THR A 324 -16.14 -2.71 12.22
C THR A 324 -16.54 -4.18 12.27
N LEU A 325 -17.82 -4.50 12.01
CA LEU A 325 -18.29 -5.89 11.88
C LEU A 325 -17.70 -6.58 10.66
N GLU A 326 -17.70 -5.95 9.48
CA GLU A 326 -17.11 -6.52 8.27
C GLU A 326 -15.58 -6.72 8.41
N LEU A 327 -14.89 -5.75 9.03
CA LEU A 327 -13.47 -5.85 9.34
C LEU A 327 -13.18 -7.02 10.30
N LYS A 328 -13.98 -7.18 11.35
CA LYS A 328 -13.86 -8.31 12.26
C LYS A 328 -14.08 -9.64 11.54
N ALA A 329 -15.08 -9.73 10.67
CA ALA A 329 -15.33 -10.95 9.89
C ALA A 329 -14.14 -11.33 8.98
N MET A 330 -13.50 -10.34 8.35
CA MET A 330 -12.28 -10.56 7.57
C MET A 330 -11.11 -11.06 8.45
N ALA A 331 -10.93 -10.47 9.63
CA ALA A 331 -9.90 -10.91 10.56
C ALA A 331 -10.17 -12.34 11.07
N ASP A 332 -11.41 -12.64 11.44
CA ASP A 332 -11.83 -13.98 11.91
C ASP A 332 -11.63 -15.05 10.82
N HIS A 333 -11.88 -14.71 9.55
CA HIS A 333 -11.59 -15.59 8.41
C HIS A 333 -10.11 -15.88 8.28
N ILE A 334 -9.24 -14.86 8.30
CA ILE A 334 -7.78 -15.04 8.27
C ILE A 334 -7.30 -15.91 9.44
N ILE A 335 -7.82 -15.68 10.64
CA ILE A 335 -7.51 -16.48 11.83
C ILE A 335 -7.95 -17.94 11.64
N SER A 336 -9.12 -18.17 11.02
CA SER A 336 -9.59 -19.52 10.68
C SER A 336 -8.65 -20.21 9.68
N MET A 337 -8.20 -19.52 8.63
CA MET A 337 -7.26 -20.07 7.65
C MET A 337 -5.94 -20.50 8.29
N ARG A 338 -5.43 -19.71 9.26
CA ARG A 338 -4.24 -20.09 10.06
C ARG A 338 -4.46 -21.37 10.86
N LYS A 339 -5.63 -21.51 11.50
CA LYS A 339 -5.97 -22.70 12.29
C LYS A 339 -6.07 -23.95 11.42
N GLN A 340 -6.62 -23.84 10.22
CA GLN A 340 -6.76 -24.96 9.29
C GLN A 340 -5.43 -25.44 8.71
N LEU A 341 -4.46 -24.54 8.50
CA LEU A 341 -3.12 -24.91 8.01
C LEU A 341 -2.28 -25.67 9.08
N PHE A 342 -2.74 -25.68 10.35
CA PHE A 342 -2.26 -26.48 11.49
C PHE A 342 -0.73 -26.63 11.63
N GLU A 343 -0.01 -25.52 11.61
CA GLU A 343 1.38 -25.47 12.06
C GLU A 343 1.53 -24.54 13.27
N ALA A 344 2.15 -25.03 14.35
CA ALA A 344 2.20 -24.36 15.65
C ALA A 344 2.79 -22.93 15.59
N HIS A 345 3.71 -22.67 14.65
CA HIS A 345 4.32 -21.36 14.45
C HIS A 345 3.44 -20.41 13.61
N ILE A 346 2.71 -20.94 12.62
CA ILE A 346 1.77 -20.19 11.75
C ILE A 346 0.59 -19.64 12.58
N ILE A 347 0.13 -20.41 13.56
CA ILE A 347 -0.97 -20.04 14.46
C ILE A 347 -0.59 -18.87 15.39
N LYS A 348 0.68 -18.74 15.76
CA LYS A 348 1.16 -17.65 16.64
C LYS A 348 1.37 -16.32 15.90
N GLN A 349 1.49 -16.37 14.58
CA GLN A 349 1.64 -15.18 13.76
C GLN A 349 0.29 -14.51 13.51
N ILE A 350 0.30 -13.19 13.31
CA ILE A 350 -0.87 -12.32 13.24
C ILE A 350 -0.91 -11.51 11.93
N GLY A 351 -2.08 -10.93 11.65
CA GLY A 351 -2.27 -10.11 10.46
C GLY A 351 -2.46 -10.91 9.17
N MET A 352 -2.26 -10.24 8.03
CA MET A 352 -2.50 -10.82 6.70
C MET A 352 -1.44 -11.80 6.23
N PHE A 353 -0.27 -11.86 6.86
CA PHE A 353 0.87 -12.63 6.34
C PHE A 353 1.41 -13.63 7.32
N THR A 354 1.97 -14.71 6.77
CA THR A 354 2.73 -15.69 7.52
C THR A 354 4.10 -15.86 6.89
N PHE A 355 5.13 -15.87 7.72
CA PHE A 355 6.46 -16.34 7.35
C PHE A 355 6.53 -17.84 7.58
N THR A 356 6.59 -18.61 6.49
CA THR A 356 6.53 -20.08 6.52
C THR A 356 7.86 -20.74 6.91
N GLY A 357 8.97 -20.02 6.74
CA GLY A 357 10.32 -20.57 6.88
C GLY A 357 10.81 -21.36 5.66
N LEU A 358 10.03 -21.42 4.57
CA LEU A 358 10.46 -22.03 3.32
C LEU A 358 11.58 -21.20 2.67
N ASN A 359 12.57 -21.89 2.12
CA ASN A 359 13.66 -21.26 1.38
C ASN A 359 13.30 -21.02 -0.09
N SER A 360 14.09 -20.21 -0.79
CA SER A 360 13.85 -19.85 -2.20
C SER A 360 13.75 -21.05 -3.15
N ALA A 361 14.46 -22.16 -2.88
CA ALA A 361 14.39 -23.36 -3.71
C ALA A 361 13.05 -24.08 -3.53
N GLN A 362 12.58 -24.21 -2.28
CA GLN A 362 11.27 -24.76 -1.95
C GLN A 362 10.13 -23.90 -2.52
N VAL A 363 10.24 -22.57 -2.44
CA VAL A 363 9.27 -21.64 -3.05
C VAL A 363 9.23 -21.82 -4.57
N SER A 364 10.39 -21.93 -5.22
CA SER A 364 10.50 -22.16 -6.66
C SER A 364 9.86 -23.48 -7.09
N PHE A 365 10.07 -24.54 -6.31
CA PHE A 365 9.43 -25.84 -6.51
C PHE A 365 7.91 -25.76 -6.41
N MET A 366 7.38 -25.13 -5.35
CA MET A 366 5.92 -24.96 -5.19
C MET A 366 5.30 -24.13 -6.31
N THR A 367 6.03 -23.13 -6.83
CA THR A 367 5.57 -22.33 -7.97
C THR A 367 5.49 -23.19 -9.24
N LYS A 368 6.51 -24.01 -9.51
CA LYS A 368 6.61 -24.82 -10.74
C LYS A 368 5.68 -26.02 -10.76
N GLU A 369 5.65 -26.78 -9.66
CA GLU A 369 4.97 -28.08 -9.61
C GLU A 369 3.52 -27.98 -9.11
N TYR A 370 3.25 -27.00 -8.24
CA TYR A 370 1.96 -26.85 -7.57
C TYR A 370 1.23 -25.55 -7.91
N HIS A 371 1.82 -24.69 -8.75
CA HIS A 371 1.25 -23.39 -9.14
C HIS A 371 0.91 -22.48 -7.95
N VAL A 372 1.69 -22.58 -6.87
CA VAL A 372 1.52 -21.75 -5.66
C VAL A 372 2.52 -20.60 -5.71
N TYR A 373 2.00 -19.38 -5.85
CA TYR A 373 2.79 -18.16 -5.96
C TYR A 373 2.90 -17.46 -4.62
N MET A 374 4.12 -17.28 -4.13
CA MET A 374 4.45 -16.55 -2.89
C MET A 374 5.79 -15.81 -3.05
N THR A 375 6.13 -14.93 -2.12
CA THR A 375 7.43 -14.23 -2.19
C THR A 375 8.58 -15.21 -1.92
N SER A 376 9.74 -14.95 -2.52
CA SER A 376 10.92 -15.84 -2.48
C SER A 376 11.48 -16.07 -1.07
N ASP A 377 11.14 -15.19 -0.13
CA ASP A 377 11.49 -15.29 1.29
C ASP A 377 10.53 -16.20 2.08
N GLY A 378 9.54 -16.82 1.42
CA GLY A 378 8.59 -17.73 2.05
C GLY A 378 7.44 -17.02 2.78
N ARG A 379 7.25 -15.71 2.60
CA ARG A 379 6.05 -15.01 3.10
C ARG A 379 4.83 -15.32 2.23
N ILE A 380 3.76 -15.81 2.86
CA ILE A 380 2.45 -16.05 2.24
C ILE A 380 1.40 -15.08 2.77
N SER A 381 0.43 -14.71 1.93
CA SER A 381 -0.78 -13.99 2.35
C SER A 381 -1.86 -14.98 2.75
N MET A 382 -2.25 -14.96 4.03
CA MET A 382 -3.36 -15.75 4.55
C MET A 382 -4.71 -15.29 4.00
N ALA A 383 -4.79 -14.03 3.55
CA ALA A 383 -6.00 -13.45 3.01
C ALA A 383 -6.34 -13.93 1.59
N GLY A 384 -5.43 -14.66 0.94
CA GLY A 384 -5.67 -15.36 -0.32
C GLY A 384 -6.14 -16.80 -0.17
N LEU A 385 -6.26 -17.30 1.07
CA LEU A 385 -6.67 -18.67 1.36
C LEU A 385 -8.18 -18.78 1.59
N SER A 386 -8.69 -19.97 1.31
CA SER A 386 -10.03 -20.45 1.60
C SER A 386 -9.95 -21.88 2.14
N SER A 387 -11.02 -22.39 2.74
CA SER A 387 -11.11 -23.79 3.17
C SER A 387 -10.84 -24.78 2.03
N LYS A 388 -11.11 -24.39 0.78
CA LYS A 388 -10.86 -25.20 -0.41
C LYS A 388 -9.40 -25.21 -0.85
N THR A 389 -8.66 -24.14 -0.61
CA THR A 389 -7.26 -24.00 -1.06
C THR A 389 -6.25 -24.39 0.03
N VAL A 390 -6.66 -24.43 1.30
CA VAL A 390 -5.79 -24.84 2.41
C VAL A 390 -5.21 -26.26 2.20
N PRO A 391 -5.98 -27.29 1.81
CA PRO A 391 -5.42 -28.62 1.55
C PRO A 391 -4.34 -28.61 0.46
N HIS A 392 -4.60 -27.91 -0.66
CA HIS A 392 -3.63 -27.77 -1.75
C HIS A 392 -2.33 -27.13 -1.27
N LEU A 393 -2.42 -26.06 -0.45
CA LEU A 393 -1.23 -25.43 0.13
C LEU A 393 -0.49 -26.40 1.07
N ALA A 394 -1.20 -27.09 1.96
CA ALA A 394 -0.60 -28.02 2.91
C ALA A 394 0.17 -29.15 2.19
N ASP A 395 -0.44 -29.75 1.17
CA ASP A 395 0.19 -30.79 0.34
C ASP A 395 1.42 -30.25 -0.40
N SER A 396 1.32 -29.02 -0.92
CA SER A 396 2.43 -28.35 -1.61
C SER A 396 3.61 -28.09 -0.67
N ILE A 397 3.36 -27.63 0.56
CA ILE A 397 4.38 -27.42 1.58
C ILE A 397 5.01 -28.75 1.98
N HIS A 398 4.19 -29.77 2.25
CA HIS A 398 4.68 -31.11 2.59
C HIS A 398 5.61 -31.67 1.52
N ALA A 399 5.21 -31.57 0.24
CA ALA A 399 6.03 -32.00 -0.88
C ALA A 399 7.34 -31.20 -0.99
N ALA A 400 7.30 -29.88 -0.83
CA ALA A 400 8.49 -29.03 -0.90
C ALA A 400 9.51 -29.35 0.21
N VAL A 401 9.04 -29.69 1.41
CA VAL A 401 9.90 -30.02 2.55
C VAL A 401 10.44 -31.45 2.48
N THR A 402 9.68 -32.40 1.93
CA THR A 402 10.07 -33.82 1.91
C THR A 402 10.80 -34.27 0.66
N LYS A 403 10.45 -33.72 -0.51
CA LYS A 403 11.01 -34.14 -1.81
C LYS A 403 12.20 -33.30 -2.27
N HIS A 404 12.42 -32.15 -1.63
CA HIS A 404 13.40 -31.15 -2.07
C HIS A 404 14.51 -30.89 -1.04
N VAL A 405 14.92 -31.93 -0.30
CA VAL A 405 16.12 -31.92 0.56
C VAL A 405 17.39 -32.08 -0.27
#